data_AF-A0A9W7IVJ0-F1
#
_entry.id   AF-A0A9W7IVJ0-F1
#
_cell.length_a   1.000
_cell.length_b   1.000
_cell.length_c   1.000
_cell.angle_alpha   90.00
_cell.angle_beta   90.00
_cell.angle_gamma   90.00
#
_symmetry.space_group_name_H-M   'P 1'
#
loop_
_entity.id
_entity.type
_entity.pdbx_description
1 polymer ?
#
loop_
_entity_poly.entity_id
_entity_poly.type
_entity_poly.pdbx_seq_one_letter_code
_entity_poly.pdbx_strand_id
1 'polypeptide(L)'
;MGLPEVVVEGDSRSIIQKLVSQTADLSSVRSIISDARQLASNFRHCRFTFVGRTGNEAAHAMAIEGRTGLVDCFWVEDGPPSVLAVAASDRRFGEPP
;
A
#
# COMPACT_ATOMS: atom_id res chain seq x y z
N MET A 1 15.42 -16.13 -0.26
CA MET A 1 15.51 -14.72 -0.69
C MET A 1 14.14 -14.11 -0.51
N GLY A 2 14.02 -13.09 0.33
CA GLY A 2 12.79 -12.34 0.57
C GLY A 2 13.17 -10.89 0.88
N LEU A 3 12.20 -10.00 1.04
CA LEU A 3 12.45 -8.64 1.49
C LEU A 3 12.70 -8.67 3.01
N PRO A 4 13.93 -8.45 3.51
CA PRO A 4 14.18 -8.51 4.95
C PRO A 4 13.57 -7.31 5.67
N GLU A 5 13.49 -6.16 5.00
CA GLU A 5 13.01 -4.90 5.54
C GLU A 5 12.02 -4.27 4.57
N VAL A 6 10.87 -3.85 5.08
CA VAL A 6 9.79 -3.26 4.28
C VAL A 6 9.28 -1.98 4.94
N VAL A 7 9.01 -0.99 4.11
CA VAL A 7 8.29 0.24 4.47
C VAL A 7 6.95 0.19 3.76
N VAL A 8 5.87 0.13 4.54
CA VAL A 8 4.52 0.17 4.00
C VAL A 8 4.01 1.59 4.10
N GLU A 9 3.79 2.21 2.95
CA GLU A 9 3.35 3.59 2.83
C GLU A 9 1.84 3.67 2.56
N GLY A 10 1.19 4.69 3.10
CA GLY A 10 -0.22 4.94 2.82
C GLY A 10 -0.63 6.37 3.16
N ASP A 11 -1.66 6.86 2.48
CA ASP A 11 -2.16 8.24 2.59
C ASP A 11 -3.33 8.40 3.58
N SER A 12 -3.71 7.32 4.27
CA SER A 12 -4.72 7.37 5.32
C SER A 12 -4.07 7.44 6.70
N ARG A 13 -3.95 8.66 7.23
CA ARG A 13 -3.35 8.91 8.56
C ARG A 13 -4.04 8.10 9.66
N SER A 14 -5.36 7.97 9.60
CA SER A 14 -6.14 7.24 10.59
C SER A 14 -5.92 5.73 10.54
N ILE A 15 -5.52 5.17 9.38
CA ILE A 15 -5.17 3.76 9.21
C ILE A 15 -3.72 3.53 9.64
N ILE A 16 -2.78 4.36 9.21
CA ILE A 16 -1.37 4.27 9.63
C ILE A 16 -1.25 4.36 11.16
N GLN A 17 -1.97 5.30 11.79
CA GLN A 17 -1.98 5.43 13.25
C GLN A 17 -2.51 4.17 13.94
N LYS A 18 -3.56 3.54 13.38
CA LYS A 18 -4.05 2.26 13.91
C LYS A 18 -2.99 1.18 13.76
N LEU A 19 -2.37 1.04 12.58
CA LEU A 19 -1.35 0.01 12.34
C LEU A 19 -0.15 0.13 13.30
N VAL A 20 0.29 1.35 13.59
CA VAL A 20 1.42 1.64 14.49
C VAL A 20 1.05 1.58 15.96
N SER A 21 -0.20 1.86 16.34
CA SER A 21 -0.62 1.85 17.74
C SER A 21 -0.48 0.44 18.35
N GLN A 22 -0.11 0.36 19.62
CA GLN A 22 -0.13 -0.90 20.39
C GLN A 22 -1.49 -1.16 21.05
N THR A 23 -2.39 -0.19 21.00
CA THR A 23 -3.73 -0.33 21.57
C THR A 23 -4.61 -1.21 20.68
N ALA A 24 -5.56 -1.90 21.31
CA ALA A 24 -6.60 -2.61 20.58
C ALA A 24 -7.39 -1.63 19.69
N ASP A 25 -7.60 -2.03 18.43
CA ASP A 25 -8.49 -1.30 17.52
C ASP A 25 -9.93 -1.77 17.74
N LEU A 26 -10.81 -0.83 18.07
CA LEU A 26 -12.24 -1.04 18.28
C LEU A 26 -13.08 -0.52 17.10
N SER A 27 -12.44 -0.07 16.02
CA SER A 27 -13.13 0.41 14.83
C SER A 27 -13.70 -0.73 13.97
N SER A 28 -14.53 -0.37 12.98
CA SER A 28 -15.10 -1.33 12.03
C SER A 28 -14.04 -2.05 11.17
N VAL A 29 -12.83 -1.51 11.06
CA VAL A 29 -11.74 -2.09 10.27
C VAL A 29 -10.76 -2.93 11.08
N ARG A 30 -11.09 -3.22 12.35
CA ARG A 30 -10.18 -3.93 13.29
C ARG A 30 -9.64 -5.26 12.77
N SER A 31 -10.43 -6.01 12.01
CA SER A 31 -9.99 -7.29 11.42
C SER A 31 -8.87 -7.05 10.41
N ILE A 32 -9.07 -6.09 9.49
CA ILE A 32 -8.09 -5.69 8.48
C ILE A 32 -6.79 -5.21 9.15
N ILE A 33 -6.90 -4.41 10.22
CA ILE A 33 -5.73 -3.94 10.98
C ILE A 33 -4.98 -5.11 11.64
N SER A 34 -5.72 -6.08 12.20
CA SER A 34 -5.13 -7.28 12.82
C SER A 34 -4.37 -8.12 11.79
N ASP A 35 -4.99 -8.38 10.64
CA ASP A 35 -4.41 -9.18 9.56
C ASP A 35 -3.15 -8.51 8.99
N ALA A 36 -3.20 -7.19 8.78
CA ALA A 36 -2.05 -6.41 8.32
C ALA A 36 -0.88 -6.47 9.31
N ARG A 37 -1.13 -6.40 10.62
CA ARG A 37 -0.09 -6.55 11.65
C ARG A 37 0.50 -7.96 11.68
N GLN A 38 -0.34 -8.99 11.52
CA GLN A 38 0.12 -10.38 11.45
C GLN A 38 0.97 -10.62 10.20
N LEU A 39 0.60 -10.06 9.05
CA LEU A 39 1.43 -10.12 7.85
C LEU A 39 2.75 -9.37 8.04
N ALA A 40 2.72 -8.21 8.70
CA ALA A 40 3.91 -7.42 8.99
C ALA A 40 4.91 -8.15 9.90
N SER A 41 4.45 -9.00 10.82
CA SER A 41 5.33 -9.78 11.71
C SER A 41 6.10 -10.89 10.99
N ASN A 42 5.76 -11.20 9.73
CA ASN A 42 6.51 -12.15 8.91
C ASN A 42 7.79 -11.52 8.30
N PHE A 43 7.94 -10.20 8.36
CA PHE A 43 9.15 -9.50 7.96
C PHE A 43 10.08 -9.30 9.16
N ARG A 44 11.40 -9.28 8.92
CA ARG A 44 12.37 -9.00 9.99
C ARG A 44 12.21 -7.58 10.51
N HIS A 45 12.03 -6.61 9.61
CA HIS A 45 11.64 -5.26 9.96
C HIS A 45 10.51 -4.78 9.03
N CYS A 46 9.40 -4.33 9.62
CA CYS A 46 8.31 -3.70 8.89
C CYS A 46 7.92 -2.40 9.60
N ARG A 47 7.85 -1.29 8.86
CA ARG A 47 7.36 -0.01 9.39
C ARG A 47 6.22 0.50 8.52
N PHE A 48 5.22 1.07 9.18
CA PHE A 48 4.12 1.76 8.50
C PHE A 48 4.39 3.27 8.53
N THR A 49 4.30 3.93 7.38
CA THR A 49 4.58 5.36 7.24
C THR A 49 3.45 6.07 6.52
N PHE A 50 3.05 7.22 7.05
CA PHE A 50 2.10 8.08 6.36
C PHE A 50 2.82 8.87 5.28
N VAL A 51 2.29 8.85 4.07
CA VAL A 51 2.74 9.68 2.95
C VAL A 51 1.61 10.61 2.52
N GLY A 52 1.97 11.74 1.91
CA GLY A 52 0.97 12.58 1.24
C GLY A 52 0.35 11.84 0.06
N ARG A 53 -0.81 12.31 -0.40
CA ARG A 53 -1.53 11.72 -1.54
C ARG A 53 -0.67 11.58 -2.81
N THR A 54 0.23 12.53 -3.04
CA THR A 54 1.18 12.50 -4.18
C THR A 54 2.14 11.30 -4.11
N GLY A 55 2.53 10.88 -2.90
CA GLY A 55 3.36 9.69 -2.69
C GLY A 55 2.58 8.37 -2.71
N ASN A 56 1.25 8.42 -2.90
CA ASN A 56 0.39 7.23 -2.95
C ASN A 56 -0.40 7.16 -4.28
N GLU A 57 -0.02 7.95 -5.30
CA GLU A 57 -0.77 8.06 -6.55
C GLU A 57 -0.85 6.74 -7.30
N ALA A 58 0.22 5.95 -7.31
CA ALA A 58 0.21 4.63 -7.95
C ALA A 58 -0.83 3.71 -7.30
N ALA A 59 -0.84 3.60 -5.97
CA ALA A 59 -1.84 2.80 -5.25
C ALA A 59 -3.26 3.35 -5.42
N HIS A 60 -3.41 4.67 -5.48
CA HIS A 60 -4.70 5.30 -5.77
C HIS A 60 -5.22 4.93 -7.16
N ALA A 61 -4.36 4.95 -8.19
CA ALA A 61 -4.72 4.53 -9.54
C ALA A 61 -5.16 3.05 -9.57
N MET A 62 -4.44 2.17 -8.87
CA MET A 62 -4.82 0.76 -8.73
C MET A 62 -6.21 0.59 -8.10
N ALA A 63 -6.50 1.33 -7.04
CA ALA A 63 -7.80 1.28 -6.36
C ALA A 63 -8.94 1.83 -7.23
N ILE A 64 -8.69 2.88 -8.03
CA ILE A 64 -9.66 3.40 -8.99
C ILE A 64 -9.97 2.35 -10.04
N GLU A 65 -8.94 1.76 -10.66
CA GLU A 65 -9.12 0.76 -11.71
C GLU A 65 -10.02 -0.39 -11.22
N GLY A 66 -9.69 -0.97 -10.06
CA GLY A 66 -10.47 -2.06 -9.48
C GLY A 66 -11.90 -1.65 -9.10
N ARG A 67 -12.12 -0.38 -8.70
CA ARG A 67 -13.45 0.13 -8.38
C ARG A 67 -14.31 0.39 -9.63
N THR A 68 -13.70 0.79 -10.74
CA THR A 68 -14.40 1.08 -12.01
C THR A 68 -14.61 -0.15 -12.88
N GLY A 69 -13.86 -1.23 -12.62
CA GLY A 69 -14.03 -2.50 -13.31
C GLY A 69 -15.44 -3.05 -13.13
N LEU A 70 -16.06 -3.47 -14.23
CA LEU A 70 -17.37 -4.13 -14.23
C LEU A 70 -17.27 -5.63 -13.92
N VAL A 71 -16.06 -6.18 -14.00
CA VAL A 71 -15.76 -7.61 -13.84
C VAL A 71 -14.44 -7.78 -13.10
N ASP A 72 -14.35 -8.83 -12.28
CA ASP A 72 -13.12 -9.22 -11.63
C ASP A 72 -12.07 -9.59 -12.70
N CYS A 73 -10.91 -8.94 -12.62
CA CYS A 73 -9.81 -9.13 -13.57
C CYS A 73 -8.50 -9.39 -12.82
N PHE A 74 -7.62 -10.18 -13.44
CA PHE A 74 -6.28 -10.46 -12.94
C PHE A 74 -5.24 -9.87 -13.90
N TRP A 75 -4.19 -9.28 -13.35
CA TRP A 75 -3.02 -8.86 -14.13
C TRP A 75 -2.09 -10.06 -14.24
N VAL A 76 -1.77 -10.48 -15.46
CA VAL A 76 -0.94 -11.67 -15.71
C VAL A 76 0.48 -11.27 -16.03
N GLU A 77 0.67 -10.49 -17.10
CA GLU A 77 1.99 -10.00 -17.51
C GLU A 77 2.18 -8.54 -17.10
N ASP A 78 1.22 -7.68 -17.44
CA ASP A 78 1.27 -6.25 -17.17
C ASP A 78 -0.01 -5.74 -16.49
N GLY A 79 0.15 -4.64 -15.77
CA GLY A 79 -0.96 -3.87 -15.24
C GLY A 79 -1.64 -3.00 -16.32
N PRO A 80 -2.81 -2.44 -15.99
CA PRO A 80 -3.51 -1.46 -16.82
C PRO A 80 -2.61 -0.28 -17.18
N PRO A 81 -2.65 0.21 -18.42
CA PRO A 81 -1.81 1.34 -18.85
C PRO A 81 -1.96 2.59 -17.97
N SER A 82 -3.18 2.82 -17.43
CA SER A 82 -3.50 3.88 -16.48
C SER A 82 -2.64 3.81 -15.21
N VAL A 83 -2.49 2.63 -14.63
CA VAL A 83 -1.70 2.35 -13.43
C VAL A 83 -0.21 2.42 -13.74
N LEU A 84 0.23 1.78 -14.83
CA LEU A 84 1.65 1.72 -15.20
C LEU A 84 2.23 3.11 -15.49
N ALA A 85 1.47 4.01 -16.11
CA ALA A 85 1.91 5.37 -16.38
C ALA A 85 2.20 6.16 -15.09
N VAL A 86 1.35 6.00 -14.07
CA VAL A 86 1.53 6.65 -12.77
C VAL A 86 2.73 6.05 -12.03
N ALA A 87 2.83 4.72 -11.98
CA ALA A 87 3.96 4.03 -11.34
C ALA A 87 5.32 4.36 -11.99
N ALA A 88 5.36 4.49 -13.33
CA ALA A 88 6.57 4.88 -14.05
C ALA A 88 7.00 6.32 -13.78
N SER A 89 6.08 7.20 -13.39
CA SER A 89 6.36 8.59 -13.04
C SER A 89 6.96 8.69 -11.63
N ASP A 90 6.53 7.83 -10.71
CA ASP A 90 7.05 7.72 -9.34
C ASP A 90 8.51 7.26 -9.31
N ARG A 91 8.86 6.26 -10.12
CA ARG A 91 10.24 5.74 -10.26
C ARG A 91 11.28 6.80 -10.61
N ARG A 92 10.89 7.86 -11.33
CA ARG A 92 11.83 8.90 -11.81
C ARG A 92 12.36 9.79 -10.69
N PHE A 93 11.75 9.77 -9.50
CA PHE A 93 12.22 10.53 -8.34
C PHE A 93 13.24 9.78 -7.47
N GLY A 94 13.48 8.49 -7.76
CA GLY A 94 14.29 7.59 -6.92
C GLY A 94 15.64 7.17 -7.50
N GLU A 95 16.08 7.67 -8.67
CA GLU A 95 17.44 7.39 -9.12
C GLU A 95 18.44 8.15 -8.22
N PRO A 96 19.38 7.45 -7.55
CA PRO A 96 20.52 8.13 -6.95
C PRO A 96 21.41 8.68 -8.08
N PRO A 97 22.16 9.78 -7.84
CA PRO A 97 23.13 10.31 -8.79
C PRO A 97 24.25 9.32 -9.12
#